data_AF-A0A661SDD5-F1
#
_entry.id   AF-A0A661SDD5-F1
#
_cell.length_a   1.000
_cell.length_b   1.000
_cell.length_c   1.000
_cell.angle_alpha   90.00
_cell.angle_beta   90.00
_cell.angle_gamma   90.00
#
_symmetry.space_group_name_H-M   'P 1'
#
loop_
_entity.id
_entity.type
_entity.pdbx_description
1 polymer ?
#
loop_
_entity_poly.entity_id
_entity_poly.type
_entity_poly.pdbx_seq_one_letter_code
_entity_poly.pdbx_strand_id
1 'polypeptide(L)'
;MPRKLLRTFSVSVPEDGNYYLAAWVMGVNGQNLEVYLDDDRFPAGNLPALKKGWQSVGLTDTKSYGQKPISLSEGKHTVTFRCKGS
;
A
#
# COMPACT_ATOMS: atom_id res chain seq x y z
N MET A 1 8.65 7.23 -21.18
CA MET A 1 8.50 6.10 -20.24
C MET A 1 7.79 6.62 -19.00
N PRO A 2 6.61 6.10 -18.61
CA PRO A 2 5.96 6.54 -17.39
C PRO A 2 6.88 6.21 -16.19
N ARG A 3 7.20 7.22 -15.37
CA ARG A 3 8.05 7.04 -14.20
C ARG A 3 7.29 6.18 -13.19
N LYS A 4 7.85 5.02 -12.82
CA LYS A 4 7.41 4.22 -11.69
C LYS A 4 7.46 5.08 -10.44
N LEU A 5 6.32 5.49 -9.89
CA LEU A 5 6.30 6.15 -8.59
C LEU A 5 6.75 5.13 -7.56
N LEU A 6 7.85 5.43 -6.88
CA LEU A 6 8.37 4.67 -5.76
C LEU A 6 8.45 5.62 -4.56
N ARG A 7 7.71 5.29 -3.50
CA ARG A 7 7.78 6.01 -2.22
C ARG A 7 7.89 4.99 -1.11
N THR A 8 8.92 5.14 -0.29
CA THR A 8 9.19 4.27 0.85
C THR A 8 9.10 5.08 2.13
N PHE A 9 8.35 4.55 3.07
CA PHE A 9 8.18 5.10 4.40
C PHE A 9 8.73 4.09 5.40
N SER A 10 9.24 4.58 6.52
CA SER A 10 9.53 3.72 7.65
C SER A 10 8.50 3.93 8.73
N VAL A 11 8.00 2.82 9.28
CA VAL A 11 7.00 2.81 10.34
C VAL A 11 7.55 2.02 11.51
N SER A 12 7.28 2.50 12.72
CA SER A 12 7.61 1.79 13.96
C SER A 12 6.35 1.14 14.50
N VAL A 13 6.43 -0.16 14.74
CA VAL A 13 5.36 -1.00 15.28
C VAL A 13 5.68 -1.28 16.74
N PRO A 14 4.77 -0.96 17.68
CA PRO A 14 5.06 -1.03 19.12
C PRO A 14 4.97 -2.45 19.70
N GLU A 15 4.24 -3.36 19.04
CA GLU A 15 4.07 -4.75 19.47
C GLU A 15 3.69 -5.63 18.28
N ASP A 16 3.96 -6.93 18.36
CA ASP A 16 3.51 -7.91 17.37
C ASP A 16 1.98 -7.87 17.22
N GLY A 17 1.47 -7.76 16.00
CA GLY A 17 0.03 -7.66 15.80
C GLY A 17 -0.45 -7.55 14.36
N ASN A 18 -1.78 -7.47 14.23
CA ASN A 18 -2.47 -7.27 12.96
C ASN A 18 -2.86 -5.80 12.83
N TYR A 19 -2.27 -5.13 11.83
CA TYR A 19 -2.43 -3.70 11.61
C TYR A 19 -3.19 -3.41 10.32
N TYR A 20 -4.03 -2.39 10.35
CA TYR A 20 -4.68 -1.87 9.15
C TYR A 20 -3.88 -0.71 8.57
N LEU A 21 -3.55 -0.82 7.29
CA LEU A 21 -2.91 0.25 6.55
C LEU A 21 -3.96 1.01 5.73
N ALA A 22 -3.91 2.34 5.81
CA ALA A 22 -4.67 3.23 4.94
C ALA A 22 -3.81 4.44 4.54
N ALA A 23 -4.10 5.02 3.38
CA ALA A 23 -3.43 6.22 2.91
C ALA A 23 -4.39 7.15 2.18
N TRP A 24 -4.10 8.45 2.24
CA TRP A 24 -4.69 9.43 1.34
C TRP A 24 -3.97 9.41 0.00
N VAL A 25 -4.69 9.08 -1.07
CA VAL A 25 -4.16 8.97 -2.43
C VAL A 25 -4.93 9.88 -3.37
N MET A 26 -4.25 10.45 -4.36
CA MET A 26 -4.90 11.14 -5.47
C MET A 26 -5.17 10.11 -6.57
N GLY A 27 -6.44 9.82 -6.82
CA GLY A 27 -6.85 8.98 -7.93
C GLY A 27 -6.59 9.68 -9.26
N VAL A 28 -5.79 9.06 -10.13
CA VAL A 28 -5.59 9.47 -11.51
C VAL A 28 -5.79 8.25 -12.39
N ASN A 29 -6.86 8.25 -13.19
CA ASN A 29 -7.20 7.19 -14.15
C ASN A 29 -7.43 5.80 -13.54
N GLY A 30 -7.71 5.71 -12.23
CA GLY A 30 -8.08 4.44 -11.59
C GLY A 30 -6.90 3.47 -11.40
N GLN A 31 -5.68 3.99 -11.37
CA GLN A 31 -4.48 3.16 -11.16
C GLN A 31 -4.33 2.76 -9.70
N ASN A 32 -4.21 1.46 -9.44
CA ASN A 32 -3.92 0.96 -8.10
C ASN A 32 -2.44 1.17 -7.73
N LEU A 33 -2.20 1.38 -6.44
CA LEU A 33 -0.85 1.36 -5.87
C LEU A 33 -0.59 -0.01 -5.25
N GLU A 34 0.47 -0.68 -5.67
CA GLU A 34 0.96 -1.90 -5.03
C GLU A 34 1.71 -1.52 -3.74
N VAL A 35 1.46 -2.25 -2.66
CA VAL A 35 2.11 -2.05 -1.36
C VAL A 35 3.04 -3.21 -1.06
N TYR A 36 4.28 -2.90 -0.70
CA TYR A 36 5.32 -3.85 -0.34
C TYR A 36 5.78 -3.57 1.09
N LEU A 37 6.05 -4.64 1.85
CA LEU A 37 6.57 -4.57 3.21
C LEU A 37 7.99 -5.14 3.21
N ASP A 38 8.93 -4.46 3.89
CA ASP A 38 10.29 -4.96 4.16
C ASP A 38 11.07 -5.50 2.94
N ASP A 39 10.88 -4.83 1.80
CA ASP A 39 11.43 -5.18 0.49
C ASP A 39 11.03 -6.58 -0.03
N ASP A 40 9.80 -7.00 0.31
CA ASP A 40 9.22 -8.22 -0.23
C ASP A 40 9.21 -8.24 -1.76
N ARG A 41 9.42 -9.43 -2.31
CA ARG A 41 9.37 -9.65 -3.77
C ARG A 41 7.95 -9.60 -4.32
N PHE A 42 6.94 -9.81 -3.46
CA PHE A 42 5.52 -9.83 -3.80
C PHE A 42 4.77 -8.73 -3.06
N PRO A 43 3.77 -8.08 -3.68
CA PRO A 43 2.99 -7.06 -2.99
C PRO A 43 2.16 -7.69 -1.86
N ALA A 44 2.17 -7.05 -0.68
CA ALA A 44 1.33 -7.41 0.46
C ALA A 44 -0.16 -7.16 0.18
N GLY A 45 -0.45 -6.25 -0.75
CA GLY A 45 -1.78 -5.89 -1.21
C GLY A 45 -1.76 -4.65 -2.11
N ASN A 46 -2.94 -4.07 -2.34
CA ASN A 46 -3.12 -2.89 -3.16
C ASN A 46 -3.89 -1.80 -2.42
N LEU A 47 -3.66 -0.54 -2.80
CA LEU A 47 -4.57 0.57 -2.52
C LEU A 47 -5.38 0.86 -3.78
N PRO A 48 -6.69 0.55 -3.81
CA PRO A 48 -7.53 0.82 -4.96
C PRO A 48 -7.81 2.31 -5.06
N ALA A 49 -7.29 2.98 -6.08
CA ALA A 49 -7.57 4.40 -6.30
C ALA A 49 -8.72 4.55 -7.30
N LEU A 50 -9.75 5.33 -6.94
CA LEU A 50 -10.80 5.75 -7.88
C LEU A 50 -10.24 6.60 -9.04
N LYS A 51 -11.06 6.82 -10.07
CA LYS A 51 -10.67 7.50 -11.31
C LYS A 51 -10.20 8.95 -11.13
N LYS A 52 -10.69 9.68 -10.11
CA LYS A 52 -10.35 11.09 -9.88
C LYS A 52 -10.55 11.49 -8.41
N GLY A 53 -9.62 12.29 -7.87
CA GLY A 53 -9.77 13.01 -6.59
C GLY A 53 -8.96 12.42 -5.44
N TRP A 54 -8.80 13.22 -4.38
CA TRP A 54 -8.22 12.77 -3.11
C TRP A 54 -9.21 11.85 -2.38
N GLN A 55 -8.71 10.73 -1.88
CA GLN A 55 -9.51 9.72 -1.19
C GLN A 55 -8.67 8.98 -0.15
N SER A 56 -9.31 8.57 0.94
CA SER A 56 -8.73 7.65 1.91
C SER A 56 -9.04 6.22 1.50
N VAL A 57 -8.01 5.41 1.27
CA VAL A 57 -8.14 4.02 0.82
C VAL A 57 -7.36 3.10 1.75
N GLY A 58 -7.97 1.98 2.10
CA GLY A 58 -7.35 0.93 2.89
C GLY A 58 -6.63 -0.09 2.00
N LEU A 59 -5.64 -0.77 2.58
CA LEU A 59 -5.00 -1.92 1.94
C LEU A 59 -6.03 -3.03 1.72
N THR A 60 -6.14 -3.49 0.48
CA THR A 60 -6.98 -4.63 0.10
C THR A 60 -6.10 -5.76 -0.44
N ASP A 61 -6.68 -6.96 -0.56
CA ASP A 61 -6.01 -8.02 -1.29
C ASP A 61 -5.89 -7.65 -2.78
N THR A 62 -4.93 -8.28 -3.47
CA THR A 62 -4.76 -8.18 -4.91
C THR A 62 -5.95 -8.72 -5.71
N LYS A 63 -6.79 -9.55 -5.08
CA LYS A 63 -7.94 -10.22 -5.70
C LYS A 63 -9.30 -9.91 -5.05
N SER A 64 -9.34 -9.16 -3.94
CA SER A 64 -10.57 -8.85 -3.19
C SER A 64 -10.55 -7.40 -2.73
N TYR A 65 -11.72 -6.74 -2.77
CA TYR A 65 -11.88 -5.32 -2.41
C TYR A 65 -12.09 -5.08 -0.90
N GLY A 66 -12.12 -6.14 -0.08
CA GLY A 66 -12.20 -6.01 1.37
C GLY A 66 -10.89 -5.48 1.96
N GLN A 67 -10.98 -4.56 2.92
CA GLN A 67 -9.81 -4.11 3.66
C GLN A 67 -9.20 -5.29 4.44
N LYS A 68 -7.88 -5.44 4.34
CA LYS A 68 -7.12 -6.56 4.89
C LYS A 68 -6.11 -6.06 5.95
N PRO A 69 -6.01 -6.72 7.11
CA PRO A 69 -4.91 -6.47 8.03
C PRO A 69 -3.58 -7.08 7.52
N ILE A 70 -2.47 -6.51 7.97
CA ILE A 70 -1.12 -7.03 7.78
C ILE A 70 -0.53 -7.40 9.14
N SER A 71 0.06 -8.59 9.22
CA SER A 71 0.78 -9.02 10.42
C SER A 71 2.18 -8.39 10.41
N LEU A 72 2.50 -7.63 11.44
CA LEU A 72 3.81 -7.00 11.63
C LEU A 72 4.34 -7.36 13.02
N SER A 73 5.65 -7.54 13.12
CA SER A 73 6.33 -7.70 14.41
C SER A 73 6.57 -6.34 15.07
N GLU A 74 6.92 -6.33 16.35
CA GLU A 74 7.53 -5.18 17.00
C GLU A 74 8.78 -4.75 16.22
N GLY A 75 8.95 -3.44 16.08
CA GLY A 75 10.16 -2.85 15.52
C GLY A 75 9.92 -1.99 14.29
N LYS A 76 10.97 -1.80 13.50
CA LYS A 76 10.98 -0.87 12.38
C LYS A 76 10.74 -1.61 11.08
N HIS A 77 9.68 -1.24 10.38
CA HIS A 77 9.33 -1.78 9.08
C HIS A 77 9.46 -0.71 7.99
N THR A 78 9.58 -1.17 6.76
CA THR A 78 9.53 -0.33 5.57
C THR A 78 8.28 -0.64 4.77
N VAL A 79 7.55 0.40 4.42
CA VAL A 79 6.37 0.32 3.56
C VAL A 79 6.69 1.03 2.27
N THR A 80 6.62 0.30 1.16
CA THR A 80 6.94 0.81 -0.17
C THR A 80 5.72 0.79 -1.07
N PHE A 81 5.34 1.94 -1.60
CA PHE A 81 4.28 2.10 -2.58
C PHE A 81 4.87 2.14 -3.99
N ARG A 82 4.31 1.34 -4.90
CA ARG A 82 4.72 1.27 -6.31
C ARG A 82 3.50 1.44 -7.22
N CYS A 83 3.58 2.38 -8.17
CA CYS A 83 2.66 2.40 -9.31
C CYS A 83 3.10 1.35 -10.33
N LYS A 84 2.16 0.51 -10.82
CA LYS A 84 2.42 -0.31 -12.00
C LYS A 84 2.40 0.62 -13.22
N GLY A 85 3.54 0.79 -13.87
CA GLY A 85 3.62 1.53 -15.12
C GLY A 85 2.76 0.81 -16.17
N SER A 86 1.89 1.54 -16.85
CA SER A 86 1.21 1.12 -18.07
C SER A 86 2.20 0.97 -19.22
#